data_AF-A0A2V2ED08-F1
#
_entry.id   AF-A0A2V2ED08-F1
#
_cell.length_a   1.000
_cell.length_b   1.000
_cell.length_c   1.000
_cell.angle_alpha   90.00
_cell.angle_beta   90.00
_cell.angle_gamma   90.00
#
_symmetry.space_group_name_H-M   'P 1'
#
loop_
_entity.id
_entity.type
_entity.pdbx_description
1 polymer ?
#
loop_
_entity_poly.entity_id
_entity_poly.type
_entity_poly.pdbx_seq_one_letter_code
_entity_poly.pdbx_strand_id
1 'polypeptide(L)'
;MAASKWYNYYGRKLWRLTMAYQALYRKYRPQLFADVLGQEHITTTLKNQVESGRVSHAYVFSGSRGTGKTTTAKILARAVNCAHPVNGEPCGECEYCLAAADSADIIELDAASNNGVDDVRAIIDKARFTPLKLKKKVYIIDEAHMLSRPAFNALLKTLEEPPEHVLFILATTEPQSIPATILSRCQRFDFHRIGVEDIISCVRSAVTKAGAEIDDEGLLVIARAAEGGMRDALSIADQCIAFCGNKVSARDIYGVLGGMDSSFLFTTADALINGDAALAVRSLDSVIEQGRDMGVFAADMAKHFRALLIAKLCGRSEDILSCTPDTMARYIEQASRCGETRLRSAVDALMDSVSGMRYLSLPRVRLESAFIRIASPDKAAEADANGLMERLEAMETKLAAIEKGGFTIAQPAAQVSAPAAEQTQTAEPRQTIAPQQAETAPAKPQPEAKLQQSNAKALWETVRRAIQIKNPTLAVLGMKCECQIEGDALFVRFPKRTIADAFMKPEMLKVAQDALSAAANGMSIRFGAAEMKNESVAETAKKAFGSMIEIVE
;
A
#
# COMPACT_ATOMS: atom_id res chain seq x y z
N MET A 1 14.07 -46.14 48.90
CA MET A 1 15.08 -45.79 47.88
C MET A 1 14.74 -46.20 46.44
N ALA A 2 13.67 -46.98 46.17
CA ALA A 2 13.28 -47.35 44.80
C ALA A 2 12.28 -46.39 44.13
N ALA A 3 11.46 -45.66 44.89
CA ALA A 3 10.44 -44.73 44.35
C ALA A 3 11.02 -43.40 43.81
N SER A 4 12.15 -42.93 44.34
CA SER A 4 12.80 -41.68 43.91
C SER A 4 13.60 -41.80 42.61
N LYS A 5 13.93 -43.02 42.18
CA LYS A 5 14.56 -43.28 40.86
C LYS A 5 13.53 -43.37 39.73
N TRP A 6 12.30 -43.84 40.01
CA TRP A 6 11.22 -43.93 39.00
C TRP A 6 10.73 -42.55 38.53
N TYR A 7 10.56 -41.59 39.44
CA TYR A 7 10.11 -40.22 39.09
C TYR A 7 11.17 -39.45 38.27
N ASN A 8 12.45 -39.71 38.52
CA ASN A 8 13.56 -39.04 37.82
C ASN A 8 13.80 -39.54 36.40
N TYR A 9 13.42 -40.78 36.09
CA TYR A 9 13.63 -41.38 34.77
C TYR A 9 12.48 -41.08 33.80
N TYR A 10 11.22 -41.10 34.28
CA TYR A 10 10.06 -40.76 33.45
C TYR A 10 9.72 -39.26 33.43
N GLY A 11 10.00 -38.49 34.48
CA GLY A 11 9.78 -37.04 34.49
C GLY A 11 10.66 -36.29 33.47
N ARG A 12 11.91 -36.71 33.28
CA ARG A 12 12.82 -36.16 32.26
C ARG A 12 12.49 -36.62 30.83
N LYS A 13 11.90 -37.82 30.67
CA LYS A 13 11.45 -38.31 29.37
C LYS A 13 10.11 -37.68 28.94
N LEU A 14 9.17 -37.47 29.88
CA LEU A 14 7.92 -36.76 29.58
C LEU A 14 8.12 -35.26 29.31
N TRP A 15 9.12 -34.60 29.93
CA TRP A 15 9.47 -33.21 29.60
C TRP A 15 9.97 -33.02 28.16
N ARG A 16 10.50 -34.07 27.52
CA ARG A 16 10.89 -34.04 26.10
C ARG A 16 9.73 -34.31 25.14
N LEU A 17 8.58 -34.81 25.62
CA LEU A 17 7.50 -35.32 24.78
C LEU A 17 6.29 -34.38 24.65
N THR A 18 6.32 -33.21 25.28
CA THR A 18 5.31 -32.13 25.10
C THR A 18 5.97 -30.76 25.01
N MET A 19 7.07 -30.62 24.27
CA MET A 19 7.47 -29.30 23.77
C MET A 19 6.49 -28.96 22.65
N ALA A 20 5.45 -28.18 22.98
CA ALA A 20 4.61 -27.55 21.98
C ALA A 20 5.55 -26.84 21.00
N TYR A 21 5.38 -27.11 19.71
CA TYR A 21 6.19 -26.49 18.67
C TYR A 21 6.17 -24.97 18.83
N GLN A 22 7.33 -24.39 19.11
CA GLN A 22 7.49 -22.95 19.25
C GLN A 22 8.12 -22.42 17.98
N ALA A 23 7.38 -21.56 17.28
CA ALA A 23 7.83 -20.93 16.04
C ALA A 23 9.21 -20.27 16.20
N LEU A 24 10.05 -20.37 15.16
CA LEU A 24 11.45 -19.89 15.19
C LEU A 24 11.57 -18.43 15.65
N TYR A 25 10.69 -17.55 15.16
CA TYR A 25 10.72 -16.13 15.50
C TYR A 25 10.45 -15.83 17.00
N ARG A 26 9.81 -16.76 17.72
CA ARG A 26 9.63 -16.66 19.18
C ARG A 26 10.81 -17.26 19.92
N LYS A 27 11.26 -18.44 19.48
CA LYS A 27 12.33 -19.20 20.13
C LYS A 27 13.69 -18.49 20.04
N TYR A 28 14.00 -17.89 18.90
CA TYR A 28 15.25 -17.18 18.64
C TYR A 28 15.11 -15.66 18.74
N ARG A 29 14.12 -15.17 19.50
CA ARG A 29 13.96 -13.74 19.75
C ARG A 29 15.16 -13.23 20.57
N PRO A 30 15.87 -12.18 20.11
CA PRO A 30 16.99 -11.57 20.83
C PRO A 30 16.68 -11.32 22.32
N GLN A 31 17.61 -11.67 23.19
CA GLN A 31 17.50 -11.46 24.63
C GLN A 31 18.44 -10.38 25.15
N LEU A 32 19.51 -10.09 24.41
CA LEU A 32 20.50 -9.07 24.69
C LEU A 32 20.48 -8.00 23.61
N PHE A 33 20.97 -6.80 23.92
CA PHE A 33 21.09 -5.73 22.93
C PHE A 33 22.12 -6.11 21.84
N ALA A 34 23.17 -6.86 22.20
CA ALA A 34 24.15 -7.39 21.26
C ALA A 34 23.56 -8.36 20.22
N ASP A 35 22.43 -9.00 20.52
CA ASP A 35 21.78 -9.95 19.62
C ASP A 35 20.85 -9.26 18.59
N VAL A 36 20.65 -7.94 18.71
CA VAL A 36 19.77 -7.19 17.80
C VAL A 36 20.58 -6.73 16.59
N LEU A 37 20.29 -7.32 15.44
CA LEU A 37 21.03 -7.11 14.19
C LEU A 37 20.59 -5.84 13.44
N GLY A 38 21.57 -5.11 12.89
CA GLY A 38 21.36 -3.95 12.00
C GLY A 38 20.85 -2.70 12.70
N GLN A 39 20.98 -2.62 14.03
CA GLN A 39 20.50 -1.50 14.87
C GLN A 39 21.57 -1.06 15.89
N GLU A 40 22.84 -1.13 15.51
CA GLU A 40 24.00 -0.87 16.37
C GLU A 40 23.96 0.56 16.95
N HIS A 41 23.49 1.54 16.18
CA HIS A 41 23.35 2.94 16.62
C HIS A 41 22.34 3.10 17.77
N ILE A 42 21.23 2.34 17.72
CA ILE A 42 20.19 2.36 18.75
C ILE A 42 20.66 1.58 19.98
N THR A 43 21.11 0.35 19.78
CA THR A 43 21.49 -0.55 20.88
C THR A 43 22.64 0.02 21.68
N THR A 44 23.65 0.63 21.04
CA THR A 44 24.77 1.29 21.72
C THR A 44 24.30 2.45 22.59
N THR A 45 23.39 3.28 22.07
CA THR A 45 22.84 4.43 22.80
C THR A 45 22.03 3.96 24.02
N LEU A 46 21.18 2.95 23.86
CA LEU A 46 20.39 2.39 24.95
C LEU A 46 21.28 1.74 26.02
N LYS A 47 22.34 1.01 25.63
CA LYS A 47 23.34 0.47 26.57
C LYS A 47 23.96 1.58 27.42
N ASN A 48 24.45 2.64 26.77
CA ASN A 48 25.07 3.78 27.45
C ASN A 48 24.10 4.48 28.41
N GLN A 49 22.80 4.57 28.06
CA GLN A 49 21.78 5.15 28.93
C GLN A 49 21.50 4.29 30.16
N VAL A 50 21.42 2.97 30.00
CA VAL A 50 21.25 2.04 31.12
C VAL A 50 22.47 2.09 32.04
N GLU A 51 23.68 2.05 31.47
CA GLU A 51 24.93 2.08 32.23
C GLU A 51 25.12 3.39 33.00
N SER A 52 24.80 4.53 32.38
CA SER A 52 24.90 5.84 33.03
C SER A 52 23.71 6.19 33.93
N GLY A 53 22.68 5.34 34.00
CA GLY A 53 21.44 5.60 34.74
C GLY A 53 20.58 6.74 34.16
N ARG A 54 20.91 7.27 32.98
CA ARG A 54 20.21 8.38 32.32
C ARG A 54 19.17 7.89 31.31
N VAL A 55 18.27 7.05 31.78
CA VAL A 55 17.17 6.49 30.98
C VAL A 55 16.02 7.51 30.95
N SER A 56 15.56 7.88 29.76
CA SER A 56 14.36 8.71 29.57
C SER A 56 13.12 8.05 30.17
N HIS A 57 12.13 8.85 30.56
CA HIS A 57 10.82 8.38 31.01
C HIS A 57 9.95 7.87 29.85
N ALA A 58 10.23 8.29 28.61
CA ALA A 58 9.47 7.92 27.43
C ALA A 58 10.34 7.77 26.17
N TYR A 59 10.05 6.73 25.39
CA TYR A 59 10.69 6.43 24.11
C TYR A 59 9.66 6.22 23.01
N VAL A 60 10.02 6.62 21.78
CA VAL A 60 9.29 6.27 20.55
C VAL A 60 10.22 5.45 19.66
N PHE A 61 9.90 4.19 19.45
CA PHE A 61 10.57 3.30 18.53
C PHE A 61 9.79 3.25 17.22
N SER A 62 10.38 3.79 16.16
CA SER A 62 9.77 3.94 14.85
C SER A 62 10.52 3.10 13.82
N GLY A 63 9.83 2.52 12.84
CA GLY A 63 10.45 1.78 11.74
C GLY A 63 9.57 0.68 11.20
N SER A 64 9.97 0.06 10.08
CA SER A 64 9.20 -1.00 9.43
C SER A 64 8.92 -2.19 10.34
N ARG A 65 7.92 -3.00 9.98
CA ARG A 65 7.61 -4.24 10.70
C ARG A 65 8.84 -5.18 10.69
N GLY A 66 9.02 -5.92 11.78
CA GLY A 66 10.08 -6.94 11.85
C GLY A 66 11.50 -6.44 12.10
N THR A 67 11.75 -5.12 12.22
CA THR A 67 13.09 -4.55 12.47
C THR A 67 13.58 -4.65 13.91
N GLY A 68 12.75 -5.16 14.84
CA GLY A 68 13.16 -5.41 16.22
C GLY A 68 12.60 -4.45 17.28
N LYS A 69 11.77 -3.46 16.92
CA LYS A 69 11.19 -2.47 17.86
C LYS A 69 10.71 -3.05 19.20
N THR A 70 9.71 -3.93 19.18
CA THR A 70 9.14 -4.55 20.39
C THR A 70 10.14 -5.46 21.11
N THR A 71 11.08 -6.07 20.38
CA THR A 71 12.14 -6.87 20.98
C THR A 71 13.11 -6.00 21.77
N THR A 72 13.60 -4.91 21.17
CA THR A 72 14.46 -3.93 21.84
C THR A 72 13.76 -3.28 23.02
N ALA A 73 12.45 -3.04 22.94
CA ALA A 73 11.65 -2.53 24.06
C ALA A 73 11.67 -3.49 25.26
N LYS A 74 11.52 -4.79 25.01
CA LYS A 74 11.60 -5.82 26.06
C LYS A 74 13.00 -5.97 26.64
N ILE A 75 14.04 -5.87 25.81
CA ILE A 75 15.43 -5.89 26.28
C ILE A 75 15.69 -4.68 27.17
N LEU A 76 15.26 -3.47 26.77
CA LEU A 76 15.36 -2.27 27.58
C LEU A 76 14.60 -2.42 28.91
N ALA A 77 13.37 -2.92 28.88
CA ALA A 77 12.57 -3.17 30.07
C ALA A 77 13.25 -4.11 31.08
N ARG A 78 13.98 -5.12 30.59
CA ARG A 78 14.81 -6.02 31.40
C ARG A 78 16.07 -5.31 31.91
N ALA A 79 16.75 -4.57 31.06
CA ALA A 79 18.01 -3.89 31.39
C ALA A 79 17.83 -2.83 32.49
N VAL A 80 16.78 -2.00 32.40
CA VAL A 80 16.50 -0.95 33.42
C VAL A 80 16.09 -1.53 34.78
N ASN A 81 15.54 -2.75 34.78
CA ASN A 81 15.12 -3.45 35.98
C ASN A 81 16.20 -4.40 36.53
N CYS A 82 17.29 -4.59 35.80
CA CYS A 82 18.35 -5.50 36.19
C CYS A 82 18.98 -5.08 37.54
N ALA A 83 19.30 -6.05 38.39
CA ALA A 83 20.04 -5.80 39.62
C ALA A 83 21.49 -5.39 39.32
N HIS A 84 22.10 -6.08 38.36
CA HIS A 84 23.51 -5.98 38.02
C HIS A 84 23.67 -5.93 36.49
N PRO A 85 23.35 -4.80 35.83
CA PRO A 85 23.59 -4.65 34.40
C PRO A 85 25.08 -4.75 34.09
N VAL A 86 25.44 -5.40 32.98
CA VAL A 86 26.84 -5.57 32.53
C VAL A 86 27.00 -4.78 31.23
N ASN A 87 27.76 -3.67 31.24
CA ASN A 87 27.91 -2.77 30.08
C ASN A 87 26.55 -2.34 29.47
N GLY A 88 25.57 -2.04 30.34
CA GLY A 88 24.20 -1.69 29.95
C GLY A 88 23.31 -2.86 29.49
N GLU A 89 23.84 -4.08 29.41
CA GLU A 89 23.07 -5.30 29.08
C GLU A 89 22.35 -5.86 30.33
N PRO A 90 21.17 -6.48 30.17
CA PRO A 90 20.58 -7.26 31.25
C PRO A 90 21.42 -8.52 31.52
N CYS A 91 21.71 -8.84 32.79
CA CYS A 91 22.55 -10.00 33.12
C CYS A 91 21.90 -11.36 32.83
N GLY A 92 20.57 -11.40 32.66
CA GLY A 92 19.85 -12.64 32.36
C GLY A 92 19.64 -13.59 33.54
N GLU A 93 20.40 -13.44 34.63
CA GLU A 93 20.43 -14.42 35.73
C GLU A 93 19.83 -13.91 37.05
N CYS A 94 19.74 -12.58 37.25
CA CYS A 94 19.19 -12.03 38.49
C CYS A 94 17.67 -12.22 38.58
N GLU A 95 17.13 -12.14 39.81
CA GLU A 95 15.70 -12.35 40.07
C GLU A 95 14.78 -11.43 39.24
N TYR A 96 15.21 -10.18 38.98
CA TYR A 96 14.45 -9.24 38.15
C TYR A 96 14.49 -9.62 36.66
N CYS A 97 15.65 -10.06 36.16
CA CYS A 97 15.79 -10.51 34.77
C CYS A 97 14.96 -11.76 34.49
N LEU A 98 14.90 -12.69 35.44
CA LEU A 98 14.10 -13.91 35.35
C LEU A 98 12.60 -13.62 35.51
N ALA A 99 12.24 -12.72 36.43
CA ALA A 99 10.83 -12.35 36.65
C ALA A 99 10.24 -11.49 35.53
N ALA A 100 11.07 -10.74 34.80
CA ALA A 100 10.61 -9.78 33.79
C ALA A 100 9.77 -10.41 32.66
N ALA A 101 9.99 -11.68 32.31
CA ALA A 101 9.24 -12.32 31.24
C ALA A 101 7.72 -12.40 31.53
N ASP A 102 7.36 -12.61 32.80
CA ASP A 102 5.98 -12.83 33.26
C ASP A 102 5.55 -11.80 34.34
N SER A 103 6.26 -10.68 34.44
CA SER A 103 6.00 -9.69 35.49
C SER A 103 4.82 -8.79 35.15
N ALA A 104 3.93 -8.58 36.13
CA ALA A 104 2.84 -7.60 36.05
C ALA A 104 3.35 -6.14 35.99
N ASP A 105 4.65 -5.90 36.22
CA ASP A 105 5.29 -4.60 36.11
C ASP A 105 5.75 -4.27 34.68
N ILE A 106 5.75 -5.24 33.76
CA ILE A 106 5.99 -5.02 32.33
C ILE A 106 4.69 -5.27 31.58
N ILE A 107 4.04 -4.20 31.17
CA ILE A 107 2.73 -4.24 30.52
C ILE A 107 2.93 -4.01 29.03
N GLU A 108 2.70 -5.05 28.23
CA GLU A 108 2.65 -4.96 26.76
C GLU A 108 1.19 -4.80 26.31
N LEU A 109 0.92 -3.73 25.57
CA LEU A 109 -0.40 -3.37 25.06
C LEU A 109 -0.32 -3.26 23.55
N ASP A 110 -1.21 -3.98 22.87
CA ASP A 110 -1.41 -3.80 21.44
C ASP A 110 -2.48 -2.71 21.25
N ALA A 111 -2.06 -1.56 20.72
CA ALA A 111 -2.96 -0.44 20.47
C ALA A 111 -4.02 -0.75 19.41
N ALA A 112 -3.85 -1.78 18.58
CA ALA A 112 -4.89 -2.20 17.64
C ALA A 112 -6.13 -2.77 18.36
N SER A 113 -5.95 -3.38 19.54
CA SER A 113 -7.04 -3.93 20.36
C SER A 113 -7.44 -3.03 21.53
N ASN A 114 -6.55 -2.13 21.97
CA ASN A 114 -6.77 -1.22 23.10
C ASN A 114 -6.59 0.24 22.64
N ASN A 115 -7.36 0.68 21.63
CA ASN A 115 -7.23 2.02 21.03
C ASN A 115 -8.05 3.11 21.76
N GLY A 116 -8.87 2.72 22.73
CA GLY A 116 -9.82 3.59 23.40
C GLY A 116 -9.18 4.54 24.40
N VAL A 117 -9.87 5.65 24.66
CA VAL A 117 -9.47 6.63 25.69
C VAL A 117 -9.53 6.01 27.07
N ASP A 118 -10.53 5.16 27.32
CA ASP A 118 -10.77 4.56 28.63
C ASP A 118 -9.72 3.49 28.96
N ASP A 119 -9.24 2.73 27.97
CA ASP A 119 -8.12 1.79 28.13
C ASP A 119 -6.86 2.52 28.60
N VAL A 120 -6.55 3.63 27.94
CA VAL A 120 -5.41 4.49 28.27
C VAL A 120 -5.58 5.16 29.63
N ARG A 121 -6.78 5.59 30.02
CA ARG A 121 -7.03 6.12 31.36
C ARG A 121 -6.80 5.07 32.43
N ALA A 122 -7.27 3.84 32.22
CA ALA A 122 -7.03 2.74 33.14
C ALA A 122 -5.52 2.44 33.29
N ILE A 123 -4.74 2.60 32.22
CA ILE A 123 -3.28 2.49 32.25
C ILE A 123 -2.67 3.61 33.10
N ILE A 124 -3.07 4.85 32.88
CA ILE A 124 -2.58 6.03 33.61
C ILE A 124 -2.88 5.89 35.10
N ASP A 125 -4.07 5.44 35.46
CA ASP A 125 -4.44 5.24 36.87
C ASP A 125 -3.60 4.14 37.51
N LYS A 126 -3.34 3.04 36.80
CA LYS A 126 -2.43 1.98 37.24
C LYS A 126 -0.96 2.42 37.32
N ALA A 127 -0.55 3.41 36.52
CA ALA A 127 0.83 3.91 36.47
C ALA A 127 1.21 4.71 37.73
N ARG A 128 0.21 5.28 38.43
CA ARG A 128 0.43 6.03 39.68
C ARG A 128 0.95 5.17 40.82
N PHE A 129 0.65 3.87 40.81
CA PHE A 129 1.11 2.93 41.84
C PHE A 129 2.54 2.48 41.56
N THR A 130 3.30 2.29 42.64
CA THR A 130 4.67 1.75 42.58
C THR A 130 4.69 0.33 42.00
N PRO A 131 5.81 -0.11 41.42
CA PRO A 131 5.96 -1.47 40.92
C PRO A 131 5.82 -2.51 42.05
N LEU A 132 5.35 -3.71 41.71
CA LEU A 132 5.14 -4.80 42.66
C LEU A 132 6.44 -5.53 43.01
N LYS A 133 7.26 -5.84 42.00
CA LYS A 133 8.47 -6.66 42.12
C LYS A 133 9.68 -6.01 41.47
N LEU A 134 9.49 -5.30 40.36
CA LEU A 134 10.59 -4.68 39.61
C LEU A 134 10.96 -3.28 40.15
N LYS A 135 12.04 -2.69 39.64
CA LYS A 135 12.47 -1.32 40.02
C LYS A 135 11.63 -0.24 39.34
N LYS A 136 11.22 -0.50 38.10
CA LYS A 136 10.40 0.37 37.24
C LYS A 136 9.26 -0.43 36.63
N LYS A 137 8.12 0.25 36.49
CA LYS A 137 6.93 -0.20 35.77
C LYS A 137 7.03 0.26 34.33
N VAL A 138 7.08 -0.69 33.40
CA VAL A 138 7.34 -0.43 31.99
C VAL A 138 6.07 -0.69 31.18
N TYR A 139 5.63 0.30 30.43
CA TYR A 139 4.49 0.21 29.51
C TYR A 139 5.00 0.21 28.07
N ILE A 140 4.85 -0.93 27.39
CA ILE A 140 5.18 -1.09 25.98
C ILE A 140 3.88 -1.02 25.20
N ILE A 141 3.68 0.03 24.42
CA ILE A 141 2.50 0.20 23.56
C ILE A 141 2.93 -0.10 22.13
N ASP A 142 2.59 -1.28 21.63
CA ASP A 142 2.86 -1.69 20.26
C ASP A 142 1.80 -1.14 19.30
N GLU A 143 2.20 -0.92 18.05
CA GLU A 143 1.42 -0.26 17.00
C GLU A 143 0.73 1.04 17.47
N ALA A 144 1.46 1.89 18.21
CA ALA A 144 0.93 3.09 18.85
C ALA A 144 0.21 4.06 17.91
N HIS A 145 0.47 4.03 16.60
CA HIS A 145 -0.28 4.80 15.60
C HIS A 145 -1.78 4.44 15.54
N MET A 146 -2.17 3.26 16.04
CA MET A 146 -3.55 2.80 16.12
C MET A 146 -4.33 3.42 17.29
N LEU A 147 -3.65 4.12 18.23
CA LEU A 147 -4.32 4.83 19.30
C LEU A 147 -5.18 5.97 18.76
N SER A 148 -6.38 6.11 19.32
CA SER A 148 -7.26 7.22 18.98
C SER A 148 -6.67 8.56 19.45
N ARG A 149 -6.99 9.67 18.75
CA ARG A 149 -6.54 11.02 19.15
C ARG A 149 -6.85 11.38 20.60
N PRO A 150 -8.06 11.11 21.14
CA PRO A 150 -8.31 11.43 22.53
C PRO A 150 -7.55 10.50 23.50
N ALA A 151 -7.15 9.30 23.10
CA ALA A 151 -6.26 8.44 23.88
C ALA A 151 -4.85 9.04 23.97
N PHE A 152 -4.29 9.56 22.86
CA PHE A 152 -3.03 10.32 22.91
C PHE A 152 -3.13 11.55 23.83
N ASN A 153 -4.23 12.30 23.76
CA ASN A 153 -4.42 13.46 24.63
C ASN A 153 -4.48 13.08 26.12
N ALA A 154 -5.03 11.91 26.45
CA ALA A 154 -5.03 11.41 27.82
C ALA A 154 -3.60 11.12 28.32
N LEU A 155 -2.71 10.61 27.47
CA LEU A 155 -1.31 10.33 27.81
C LEU A 155 -0.47 11.60 28.05
N LEU A 156 -0.85 12.75 27.49
CA LEU A 156 -0.04 13.97 27.53
C LEU A 156 0.34 14.37 28.96
N LYS A 157 -0.63 14.39 29.87
CA LYS A 157 -0.38 14.78 31.27
C LYS A 157 0.64 13.87 31.94
N THR A 158 0.54 12.56 31.70
CA THR A 158 1.45 11.56 32.30
C THR A 158 2.82 11.57 31.64
N LEU A 159 2.92 11.95 30.37
CA LEU A 159 4.22 12.13 29.69
C LEU A 159 4.91 13.44 30.09
N GLU A 160 4.15 14.48 30.46
CA GLU A 160 4.70 15.75 30.97
C GLU A 160 5.21 15.62 32.41
N GLU A 161 4.43 14.96 33.26
CA GLU A 161 4.74 14.77 34.69
C GLU A 161 4.75 13.27 35.03
N PRO A 162 5.71 12.49 34.50
CA PRO A 162 5.77 11.05 34.72
C PRO A 162 6.21 10.73 36.15
N PRO A 163 5.61 9.73 36.81
CA PRO A 163 6.18 9.18 38.04
C PRO A 163 7.58 8.59 37.77
N GLU A 164 8.53 8.78 38.69
CA GLU A 164 9.94 8.39 38.50
C GLU A 164 10.13 6.89 38.21
N HIS A 165 9.23 6.06 38.74
CA HIS A 165 9.23 4.61 38.56
C HIS A 165 8.55 4.13 37.28
N VAL A 166 8.05 5.03 36.41
CA VAL A 166 7.34 4.67 35.18
C VAL A 166 8.21 4.90 33.95
N LEU A 167 8.14 3.96 33.01
CA LEU A 167 8.79 4.04 31.70
C LEU A 167 7.78 3.72 30.60
N PHE A 168 7.60 4.62 29.64
CA PHE A 168 6.80 4.40 28.44
C PHE A 168 7.66 4.09 27.22
N ILE A 169 7.28 3.08 26.44
CA ILE A 169 7.90 2.75 25.17
C ILE A 169 6.78 2.60 24.13
N LEU A 170 6.69 3.55 23.21
CA LEU A 170 5.74 3.56 22.10
C LEU A 170 6.41 2.96 20.87
N ALA A 171 5.94 1.85 20.34
CA ALA A 171 6.43 1.27 19.09
C ALA A 171 5.44 1.55 17.95
N THR A 172 5.92 2.00 16.79
CA THR A 172 5.07 2.28 15.63
C THR A 172 5.77 1.99 14.30
N THR A 173 5.01 1.60 13.29
CA THR A 173 5.44 1.60 11.88
C THR A 173 5.23 2.93 11.17
N GLU A 174 4.41 3.82 11.74
CA GLU A 174 4.00 5.09 11.15
C GLU A 174 4.25 6.24 12.13
N PRO A 175 5.47 6.80 12.16
CA PRO A 175 5.80 7.92 13.05
C PRO A 175 4.98 9.18 12.76
N GLN A 176 4.60 9.41 11.50
CA GLN A 176 3.78 10.56 11.08
C GLN A 176 2.37 10.57 11.65
N SER A 177 1.86 9.40 12.05
CA SER A 177 0.53 9.24 12.62
C SER A 177 0.51 9.60 14.12
N ILE A 178 1.68 9.68 14.76
CA ILE A 178 1.82 10.12 16.16
C ILE A 178 1.81 11.66 16.23
N PRO A 179 1.00 12.28 17.11
CA PRO A 179 1.00 13.73 17.28
C PRO A 179 2.38 14.29 17.65
N ALA A 180 2.75 15.42 17.04
CA ALA A 180 4.02 16.10 17.34
C ALA A 180 4.18 16.47 18.83
N THR A 181 3.07 16.69 19.54
CA THR A 181 3.04 16.93 20.99
C THR A 181 3.53 15.74 21.80
N ILE A 182 3.33 14.51 21.33
CA ILE A 182 3.87 13.29 21.97
C ILE A 182 5.34 13.12 21.60
N LEU A 183 5.66 13.29 20.32
CA LEU A 183 7.03 13.15 19.82
C LEU A 183 8.01 14.11 20.52
N SER A 184 7.58 15.35 20.83
CA SER A 184 8.43 16.33 21.51
C SER A 184 8.76 15.97 22.97
N ARG A 185 8.02 15.03 23.58
CA ARG A 185 8.18 14.59 24.98
C ARG A 185 8.85 13.22 25.08
N CYS A 186 9.12 12.57 23.95
CA CYS A 186 9.72 11.24 23.91
C CYS A 186 11.07 11.28 23.22
N GLN A 187 11.98 10.39 23.64
CA GLN A 187 13.20 10.16 22.86
C GLN A 187 12.88 9.22 21.69
N ARG A 188 13.06 9.71 20.47
CA ARG A 188 12.78 8.95 19.25
C ARG A 188 14.00 8.16 18.77
N PHE A 189 13.78 6.90 18.42
CA PHE A 189 14.73 6.04 17.73
C PHE A 189 14.10 5.47 16.45
N ASP A 190 14.78 5.68 15.32
CA ASP A 190 14.36 5.18 14.02
C ASP A 190 15.17 3.92 13.65
N PHE A 191 14.45 2.80 13.59
CA PHE A 191 14.94 1.48 13.22
C PHE A 191 14.98 1.34 11.71
N HIS A 192 16.13 0.94 11.19
CA HIS A 192 16.33 0.75 9.76
C HIS A 192 15.95 -0.67 9.32
N ARG A 193 15.82 -0.89 8.02
CA ARG A 193 15.67 -2.24 7.46
C ARG A 193 16.96 -3.03 7.71
N ILE A 194 16.81 -4.30 8.06
CA ILE A 194 17.95 -5.19 8.29
C ILE A 194 18.54 -5.60 6.92
N GLY A 195 19.86 -5.65 6.82
CA GLY A 195 20.56 -6.06 5.60
C GLY A 195 20.27 -7.50 5.20
N VAL A 196 20.40 -7.81 3.90
CA VAL A 196 20.15 -9.14 3.35
C VAL A 196 21.10 -10.16 3.98
N GLU A 197 22.39 -9.85 4.05
CA GLU A 197 23.43 -10.68 4.67
C GLU A 197 23.16 -10.98 6.16
N ASP A 198 22.71 -9.98 6.92
CA ASP A 198 22.37 -10.15 8.34
C ASP A 198 21.17 -11.08 8.52
N ILE A 199 20.16 -10.95 7.64
CA ILE A 199 19.01 -11.85 7.62
C ILE A 199 19.44 -13.28 7.28
N ILE A 200 20.25 -13.46 6.23
CA ILE A 200 20.77 -14.78 5.82
C ILE A 200 21.52 -15.44 6.98
N SER A 201 22.44 -14.71 7.62
CA SER A 201 23.24 -15.20 8.75
C SER A 201 22.35 -15.64 9.92
N CYS A 202 21.39 -14.81 10.29
CA CYS A 202 20.46 -15.10 11.38
C CYS A 202 19.57 -16.31 11.08
N VAL A 203 18.94 -16.34 9.91
CA VAL A 203 18.06 -17.44 9.49
C VAL A 203 18.85 -18.74 9.43
N ARG A 204 20.05 -18.75 8.83
CA ARG A 204 20.93 -19.93 8.79
C ARG A 204 21.21 -20.45 10.19
N SER A 205 21.57 -19.56 11.13
CA SER A 205 21.85 -19.92 12.52
C SER A 205 20.62 -20.52 13.22
N ALA A 206 19.44 -19.90 13.05
CA ALA A 206 18.19 -20.36 13.66
C ALA A 206 17.74 -21.73 13.13
N VAL A 207 17.82 -21.92 11.81
CA VAL A 207 17.45 -23.13 11.08
C VAL A 207 18.38 -24.30 11.45
N THR A 208 19.69 -24.06 11.46
CA THR A 208 20.69 -25.06 11.86
C THR A 208 20.48 -25.51 13.31
N LYS A 209 20.21 -24.56 14.23
CA LYS A 209 19.89 -24.87 15.64
C LYS A 209 18.56 -25.63 15.80
N ALA A 210 17.64 -25.48 14.84
CA ALA A 210 16.39 -26.22 14.79
C ALA A 210 16.55 -27.64 14.19
N GLY A 211 17.71 -27.98 13.65
CA GLY A 211 17.98 -29.29 13.03
C GLY A 211 17.52 -29.40 11.57
N ALA A 212 17.34 -28.26 10.89
CA ALA A 212 17.01 -28.19 9.47
C ALA A 212 18.14 -27.49 8.69
N GLU A 213 18.08 -27.58 7.36
CA GLU A 213 19.04 -27.05 6.40
C GLU A 213 18.27 -26.40 5.24
N ILE A 214 18.66 -25.18 4.89
CA ILE A 214 18.18 -24.45 3.71
C ILE A 214 19.40 -24.12 2.87
N ASP A 215 19.32 -24.33 1.55
CA ASP A 215 20.39 -23.98 0.62
C ASP A 215 20.66 -22.46 0.56
N ASP A 216 21.84 -22.07 0.08
CA ASP A 216 22.26 -20.66 0.05
C ASP A 216 21.33 -19.80 -0.83
N GLU A 217 20.86 -20.37 -1.94
CA GLU A 217 19.90 -19.71 -2.83
C GLU A 217 18.55 -19.51 -2.14
N GLY A 218 18.05 -20.50 -1.42
CA GLY A 218 16.82 -20.42 -0.65
C GLY A 218 16.88 -19.40 0.48
N LEU A 219 18.01 -19.32 1.20
CA LEU A 219 18.23 -18.29 2.21
C LEU A 219 18.16 -16.88 1.61
N LEU A 220 18.72 -16.69 0.41
CA LEU A 220 18.64 -15.42 -0.32
C LEU A 220 17.19 -15.09 -0.73
N VAL A 221 16.42 -16.08 -1.19
CA VAL A 221 14.99 -15.92 -1.50
C VAL A 221 14.20 -15.47 -0.26
N ILE A 222 14.41 -16.13 0.89
CA ILE A 222 13.75 -15.77 2.16
C ILE A 222 14.14 -14.35 2.58
N ALA A 223 15.42 -14.00 2.52
CA ALA A 223 15.89 -12.68 2.93
C ALA A 223 15.29 -11.55 2.08
N ARG A 224 15.18 -11.76 0.77
CA ARG A 224 14.51 -10.81 -0.13
C ARG A 224 13.00 -10.74 0.12
N ALA A 225 12.34 -11.87 0.32
CA ALA A 225 10.91 -11.93 0.59
C ALA A 225 10.53 -11.24 1.93
N ALA A 226 11.45 -11.22 2.89
CA ALA A 226 11.27 -10.58 4.17
C ALA A 226 11.39 -9.04 4.15
N GLU A 227 11.89 -8.45 3.06
CA GLU A 227 12.00 -6.99 2.86
C GLU A 227 12.64 -6.19 4.01
N GLY A 228 13.58 -6.81 4.74
CA GLY A 228 14.26 -6.19 5.90
C GLY A 228 13.65 -6.50 7.26
N GLY A 229 12.63 -7.35 7.34
CA GLY A 229 11.97 -7.79 8.58
C GLY A 229 12.42 -9.17 9.05
N MET A 230 13.17 -9.25 10.16
CA MET A 230 13.66 -10.53 10.70
C MET A 230 12.53 -11.48 11.13
N ARG A 231 11.45 -10.92 11.67
CA ARG A 231 10.28 -11.72 12.07
C ARG A 231 9.67 -12.45 10.87
N ASP A 232 9.59 -11.77 9.73
CA ASP A 232 8.98 -12.32 8.52
C ASP A 232 9.93 -13.36 7.90
N ALA A 233 11.25 -13.08 7.85
CA ALA A 233 12.26 -14.05 7.42
C ALA A 233 12.21 -15.37 8.20
N LEU A 234 12.22 -15.29 9.55
CA LEU A 234 12.13 -16.48 10.40
C LEU A 234 10.78 -17.18 10.28
N SER A 235 9.69 -16.45 10.01
CA SER A 235 8.36 -17.06 9.83
C SER A 235 8.26 -17.81 8.50
N ILE A 236 8.83 -17.25 7.41
CA ILE A 236 8.91 -17.93 6.11
C ILE A 236 9.77 -19.19 6.24
N ALA A 237 10.94 -19.11 6.88
CA ALA A 237 11.80 -20.27 7.10
C ALA A 237 11.08 -21.37 7.90
N ASP A 238 10.37 -20.99 8.97
CA ASP A 238 9.59 -21.91 9.80
C ASP A 238 8.49 -22.61 9.00
N GLN A 239 7.77 -21.87 8.16
CA GLN A 239 6.77 -22.42 7.23
C GLN A 239 7.41 -23.42 6.26
N CYS A 240 8.53 -23.06 5.63
CA CYS A 240 9.19 -23.93 4.66
C CYS A 240 9.66 -25.25 5.30
N ILE A 241 10.18 -25.20 6.52
CA ILE A 241 10.55 -26.41 7.27
C ILE A 241 9.32 -27.25 7.61
N ALA A 242 8.22 -26.62 7.99
CA ALA A 242 6.98 -27.33 8.30
C ALA A 242 6.38 -28.05 7.07
N PHE A 243 6.50 -27.46 5.87
CA PHE A 243 5.95 -28.02 4.63
C PHE A 243 6.88 -29.04 3.95
N CYS A 244 8.18 -28.77 3.90
CA CYS A 244 9.14 -29.53 3.08
C CYS A 244 10.06 -30.43 3.91
N GLY A 245 10.01 -30.33 5.23
CA GLY A 245 10.85 -31.08 6.16
C GLY A 245 12.19 -30.40 6.44
N ASN A 246 13.18 -31.19 6.87
CA ASN A 246 14.44 -30.66 7.40
C ASN A 246 15.45 -30.24 6.31
N LYS A 247 15.16 -30.49 5.03
CA LYS A 247 16.00 -30.07 3.91
C LYS A 247 15.13 -29.34 2.92
N VAL A 248 15.37 -28.04 2.77
CA VAL A 248 14.55 -27.15 1.96
C VAL A 248 15.43 -26.56 0.87
N SER A 249 14.98 -26.68 -0.39
CA SER A 249 15.63 -26.05 -1.54
C SER A 249 14.99 -24.71 -1.89
N ALA A 250 15.66 -23.90 -2.71
CA ALA A 250 15.09 -22.66 -3.27
C ALA A 250 13.74 -22.92 -3.99
N ARG A 251 13.63 -24.03 -4.72
CA ARG A 251 12.40 -24.43 -5.43
C ARG A 251 11.24 -24.68 -4.47
N ASP A 252 11.51 -25.30 -3.33
CA ASP A 252 10.51 -25.56 -2.30
C ASP A 252 9.97 -24.25 -1.70
N ILE A 253 10.87 -23.29 -1.46
CA ILE A 253 10.52 -21.96 -0.93
C ILE A 253 9.65 -21.19 -1.91
N TYR A 254 9.97 -21.23 -3.21
CA TYR A 254 9.09 -20.65 -4.24
C TYR A 254 7.70 -21.29 -4.24
N GLY A 255 7.63 -22.61 -4.03
CA GLY A 255 6.36 -23.33 -3.87
C GLY A 255 5.54 -22.83 -2.67
N VAL A 256 6.19 -22.62 -1.52
CA VAL A 256 5.53 -22.15 -0.29
C VAL A 256 5.11 -20.68 -0.38
N LEU A 257 5.98 -19.82 -0.93
CA LEU A 257 5.71 -18.39 -1.12
C LEU A 257 4.74 -18.12 -2.27
N GLY A 258 4.45 -19.12 -3.11
CA GLY A 258 3.70 -18.94 -4.36
C GLY A 258 4.42 -18.08 -5.40
N GLY A 259 5.72 -17.83 -5.20
CA GLY A 259 6.56 -17.05 -6.12
C GLY A 259 6.91 -17.83 -7.38
N MET A 260 7.34 -17.12 -8.42
CA MET A 260 7.81 -17.77 -9.65
C MET A 260 9.29 -18.13 -9.60
N ASP A 261 9.63 -19.21 -10.29
CA ASP A 261 11.02 -19.53 -10.58
C ASP A 261 11.64 -18.42 -11.46
N SER A 262 12.92 -18.10 -11.21
CA SER A 262 13.64 -17.10 -11.98
C SER A 262 13.64 -17.39 -13.48
N SER A 263 13.79 -18.66 -13.89
CA SER A 263 13.77 -19.04 -15.30
C SER A 263 12.44 -18.69 -15.96
N PHE A 264 11.33 -18.91 -15.27
CA PHE A 264 9.98 -18.61 -15.75
C PHE A 264 9.76 -17.11 -15.92
N LEU A 265 10.26 -16.28 -14.99
CA LEU A 265 10.23 -14.82 -15.11
C LEU A 265 11.05 -14.35 -16.32
N PHE A 266 12.26 -14.90 -16.52
CA PHE A 266 13.08 -14.58 -17.69
C PHE A 266 12.37 -14.95 -19.01
N THR A 267 11.80 -16.15 -19.12
CA THR A 267 11.08 -16.59 -20.32
C THR A 267 9.84 -15.74 -20.60
N THR A 268 9.08 -15.38 -19.56
CA THR A 268 7.91 -14.51 -19.72
C THR A 268 8.33 -13.09 -20.12
N ALA A 269 9.39 -12.55 -19.52
CA ALA A 269 9.95 -11.25 -19.89
C ALA A 269 10.48 -11.26 -21.34
N ASP A 270 11.10 -12.34 -21.80
CA ASP A 270 11.51 -12.50 -23.19
C ASP A 270 10.32 -12.44 -24.14
N ALA A 271 9.21 -13.11 -23.79
CA ALA A 271 7.97 -13.05 -24.58
C ALA A 271 7.47 -11.60 -24.73
N LEU A 272 7.43 -10.87 -23.62
CA LEU A 272 7.00 -9.49 -23.56
C LEU A 272 7.94 -8.55 -24.33
N ILE A 273 9.25 -8.75 -24.24
CA ILE A 273 10.27 -7.95 -24.95
C ILE A 273 10.24 -8.23 -26.46
N ASN A 274 10.12 -9.49 -26.86
CA ASN A 274 10.04 -9.87 -28.28
C ASN A 274 8.69 -9.56 -28.93
N GLY A 275 7.70 -9.15 -28.14
CA GLY A 275 6.36 -8.80 -28.62
C GLY A 275 5.45 -9.98 -28.90
N ASP A 276 5.75 -11.15 -28.33
CA ASP A 276 4.89 -12.33 -28.40
C ASP A 276 3.81 -12.27 -27.30
N ALA A 277 2.75 -11.51 -27.58
CA ALA A 277 1.61 -11.39 -26.67
C ALA A 277 0.93 -12.75 -26.41
N ALA A 278 0.95 -13.66 -27.37
CA ALA A 278 0.30 -14.96 -27.24
C ALA A 278 1.06 -15.84 -26.24
N LEU A 279 2.40 -15.86 -26.29
CA LEU A 279 3.22 -16.59 -25.32
C LEU A 279 3.16 -15.95 -23.93
N ALA A 280 3.13 -14.61 -23.84
CA ALA A 280 2.97 -13.91 -22.57
C ALA A 280 1.64 -14.26 -21.87
N VAL A 281 0.52 -14.25 -22.61
CA VAL A 281 -0.80 -14.61 -22.06
C VAL A 281 -0.89 -16.09 -21.70
N ARG A 282 -0.31 -16.99 -22.50
CA ARG A 282 -0.20 -18.42 -22.15
C ARG A 282 0.62 -18.65 -20.87
N SER A 283 1.68 -17.87 -20.68
CA SER A 283 2.48 -17.93 -19.45
C SER A 283 1.61 -17.57 -18.24
N LEU A 284 0.79 -16.51 -18.35
CA LEU A 284 -0.17 -16.16 -17.30
C LEU A 284 -1.23 -17.26 -17.06
N ASP A 285 -1.72 -17.92 -18.11
CA ASP A 285 -2.66 -19.04 -17.95
C ASP A 285 -2.04 -20.21 -17.17
N SER A 286 -0.76 -20.53 -17.45
CA SER A 286 -0.03 -21.56 -16.71
C SER A 286 0.14 -21.25 -15.21
N VAL A 287 0.23 -19.96 -14.84
CA VAL A 287 0.30 -19.52 -13.43
C VAL A 287 -1.02 -19.83 -12.73
N ILE A 288 -2.15 -19.61 -13.41
CA ILE A 288 -3.49 -19.87 -12.89
C ILE A 288 -3.74 -21.38 -12.78
N GLU A 289 -3.37 -22.16 -13.80
CA GLU A 289 -3.50 -23.63 -13.77
C GLU A 289 -2.70 -24.27 -12.62
N GLN A 290 -1.55 -23.69 -12.29
CA GLN A 290 -0.72 -24.12 -11.15
C GLN A 290 -1.24 -23.61 -9.80
N GLY A 291 -2.35 -22.85 -9.77
CA GLY A 291 -2.95 -22.32 -8.56
C GLY A 291 -2.12 -21.24 -7.85
N ARG A 292 -1.20 -20.58 -8.57
CA ARG A 292 -0.32 -19.56 -7.98
C ARG A 292 -1.01 -18.19 -7.95
N ASP A 293 -0.56 -17.34 -7.03
CA ASP A 293 -1.16 -16.02 -6.83
C ASP A 293 -0.78 -15.04 -7.95
N MET A 294 -1.78 -14.49 -8.64
CA MET A 294 -1.59 -13.53 -9.74
C MET A 294 -0.98 -12.20 -9.26
N GLY A 295 -1.29 -11.78 -8.03
CA GLY A 295 -0.75 -10.58 -7.42
C GLY A 295 0.75 -10.70 -7.19
N VAL A 296 1.18 -11.83 -6.62
CA VAL A 296 2.59 -12.18 -6.44
C VAL A 296 3.29 -12.24 -7.80
N PHE A 297 2.71 -12.91 -8.79
CA PHE A 297 3.30 -13.00 -10.13
C PHE A 297 3.50 -11.63 -10.79
N ALA A 298 2.48 -10.76 -10.75
CA ALA A 298 2.60 -9.42 -11.31
C ALA A 298 3.63 -8.56 -10.55
N ALA A 299 3.72 -8.70 -9.24
CA ALA A 299 4.75 -8.02 -8.43
C ALA A 299 6.15 -8.51 -8.78
N ASP A 300 6.34 -9.81 -8.98
CA ASP A 300 7.60 -10.41 -9.41
C ASP A 300 7.99 -9.93 -10.82
N MET A 301 7.04 -9.88 -11.75
CA MET A 301 7.25 -9.30 -13.08
C MET A 301 7.63 -7.80 -13.00
N ALA A 302 6.97 -7.01 -12.15
CA ALA A 302 7.32 -5.60 -11.95
C ALA A 302 8.74 -5.44 -11.39
N LYS A 303 9.13 -6.26 -10.40
CA LYS A 303 10.48 -6.31 -9.86
C LYS A 303 11.51 -6.70 -10.91
N HIS A 304 11.18 -7.65 -11.79
CA HIS A 304 12.03 -8.10 -12.89
C HIS A 304 12.26 -6.98 -13.92
N PHE A 305 11.21 -6.31 -14.39
CA PHE A 305 11.36 -5.19 -15.32
C PHE A 305 12.09 -3.99 -14.70
N ARG A 306 11.91 -3.75 -13.39
CA ARG A 306 12.72 -2.77 -12.64
C ARG A 306 14.19 -3.15 -12.64
N ALA A 307 14.52 -4.43 -12.44
CA ALA A 307 15.89 -4.93 -12.48
C ALA A 307 16.51 -4.73 -13.87
N LEU A 308 15.77 -4.99 -14.95
CA LEU A 308 16.21 -4.72 -16.32
C LEU A 308 16.47 -3.23 -16.57
N LEU A 309 15.59 -2.35 -16.08
CA LEU A 309 15.76 -0.90 -16.21
C LEU A 309 17.02 -0.42 -15.48
N ILE A 310 17.24 -0.88 -14.25
CA ILE A 310 18.45 -0.56 -13.47
C ILE A 310 19.71 -1.11 -14.16
N ALA A 311 19.68 -2.37 -14.64
CA ALA A 311 20.79 -2.96 -15.37
C ALA A 311 21.12 -2.18 -16.65
N LYS A 312 20.11 -1.61 -17.33
CA LYS A 312 20.31 -0.80 -18.53
C LYS A 312 20.93 0.56 -18.23
N LEU A 313 20.49 1.21 -17.15
CA LEU A 313 20.94 2.56 -16.77
C LEU A 313 22.29 2.56 -16.06
N CYS A 314 22.50 1.62 -15.14
CA CYS A 314 23.64 1.59 -14.23
C CYS A 314 24.66 0.49 -14.58
N GLY A 315 24.35 -0.42 -15.51
CA GLY A 315 25.21 -1.55 -15.84
C GLY A 315 25.23 -2.59 -14.72
N ARG A 316 26.42 -3.04 -14.30
CA ARG A 316 26.59 -3.98 -13.19
C ARG A 316 26.24 -3.30 -11.86
N SER A 317 25.23 -3.83 -11.19
CA SER A 317 24.65 -3.24 -9.98
C SER A 317 24.15 -4.34 -9.04
N GLU A 318 25.04 -5.31 -8.78
CA GLU A 318 24.79 -6.46 -7.92
C GLU A 318 24.32 -6.03 -6.52
N ASP A 319 24.89 -4.95 -5.97
CA ASP A 319 24.54 -4.42 -4.64
C ASP A 319 23.09 -3.90 -4.58
N ILE A 320 22.65 -3.18 -5.63
CA ILE A 320 21.32 -2.56 -5.68
C ILE A 320 20.21 -3.60 -5.90
N LEU A 321 20.51 -4.62 -6.71
CA LEU A 321 19.57 -5.70 -7.04
C LEU A 321 19.70 -6.89 -6.07
N SER A 322 20.73 -6.86 -5.21
CA SER A 322 21.10 -7.92 -4.27
C SER A 322 21.11 -9.30 -4.94
N CYS A 323 21.70 -9.41 -6.15
CA CYS A 323 21.65 -10.59 -7.02
C CYS A 323 23.00 -11.23 -7.30
N THR A 324 22.99 -12.50 -7.70
CA THR A 324 24.23 -13.24 -8.02
C THR A 324 24.84 -12.68 -9.31
N PRO A 325 26.17 -12.77 -9.48
CA PRO A 325 26.84 -12.30 -10.71
C PRO A 325 26.29 -12.95 -11.99
N ASP A 326 25.90 -14.22 -11.91
CA ASP A 326 25.28 -14.95 -13.03
C ASP A 326 23.91 -14.36 -13.40
N THR A 327 23.06 -14.09 -12.41
CA THR A 327 21.76 -13.46 -12.63
C THR A 327 21.91 -12.03 -13.17
N MET A 328 22.91 -11.29 -12.68
CA MET A 328 23.22 -9.95 -13.18
C MET A 328 23.62 -9.96 -14.65
N ALA A 329 24.44 -10.93 -15.07
CA ALA A 329 24.82 -11.10 -16.48
C ALA A 329 23.57 -11.32 -17.37
N ARG A 330 22.64 -12.18 -16.93
CA ARG A 330 21.38 -12.42 -17.62
C ARG A 330 20.48 -11.18 -17.70
N TYR A 331 20.44 -10.36 -16.65
CA TYR A 331 19.69 -9.10 -16.68
C TYR A 331 20.28 -8.13 -17.71
N ILE A 332 21.60 -7.99 -17.78
CA ILE A 332 22.27 -7.12 -18.75
C ILE A 332 21.97 -7.58 -20.19
N GLU A 333 22.09 -8.89 -20.44
CA GLU A 333 21.79 -9.49 -21.74
C GLU A 333 20.34 -9.20 -22.16
N GLN A 334 19.37 -9.48 -21.29
CA GLN A 334 17.95 -9.25 -21.59
C GLN A 334 17.61 -7.76 -21.74
N ALA A 335 18.20 -6.89 -20.90
CA ALA A 335 18.01 -5.45 -20.95
C ALA A 335 18.60 -4.79 -22.22
N SER A 336 19.64 -5.39 -22.81
CA SER A 336 20.20 -4.90 -24.08
C SER A 336 19.18 -4.95 -25.24
N ARG A 337 18.24 -5.89 -25.20
CA ARG A 337 17.24 -6.17 -26.25
C ARG A 337 16.02 -5.25 -26.22
N CYS A 338 15.87 -4.39 -25.20
CA CYS A 338 14.68 -3.55 -25.00
C CYS A 338 15.08 -2.09 -24.74
N GLY A 339 14.46 -1.12 -25.41
CA GLY A 339 14.72 0.31 -25.19
C GLY A 339 14.36 0.79 -23.77
N GLU A 340 15.00 1.86 -23.29
CA GLU A 340 14.75 2.42 -21.95
C GLU A 340 13.29 2.87 -21.78
N THR A 341 12.74 3.62 -22.75
CA THR A 341 11.35 4.09 -22.77
C THR A 341 10.36 2.93 -22.63
N ARG A 342 10.65 1.81 -23.31
CA ARG A 342 9.82 0.61 -23.26
C ARG A 342 9.91 -0.10 -21.93
N LEU A 343 11.10 -0.23 -21.35
CA LEU A 343 11.28 -0.80 -20.01
C LEU A 343 10.55 0.03 -18.95
N ARG A 344 10.63 1.37 -19.02
CA ARG A 344 9.90 2.28 -18.12
C ARG A 344 8.39 2.11 -18.25
N SER A 345 7.85 2.14 -19.48
CA SER A 345 6.43 1.94 -19.72
C SER A 345 5.93 0.57 -19.24
N ALA A 346 6.76 -0.47 -19.35
CA ALA A 346 6.46 -1.79 -18.84
C ALA A 346 6.40 -1.84 -17.31
N VAL A 347 7.35 -1.20 -16.62
CA VAL A 347 7.34 -1.05 -15.16
C VAL A 347 6.04 -0.36 -14.71
N ASP A 348 5.69 0.77 -15.33
CA ASP A 348 4.47 1.53 -14.99
C ASP A 348 3.20 0.68 -15.18
N ALA A 349 3.07 0.00 -16.33
CA ALA A 349 1.91 -0.86 -16.62
C ALA A 349 1.77 -2.03 -15.64
N LEU A 350 2.89 -2.62 -15.20
CA LEU A 350 2.89 -3.70 -14.21
C LEU A 350 2.57 -3.15 -12.80
N MET A 351 3.14 -2.02 -12.40
CA MET A 351 2.87 -1.38 -11.10
C MET A 351 1.41 -0.93 -10.96
N ASP A 352 0.81 -0.40 -12.03
CA ASP A 352 -0.61 -0.09 -12.10
C ASP A 352 -1.47 -1.33 -11.89
N SER A 353 -1.04 -2.47 -12.43
CA SER A 353 -1.74 -3.75 -12.29
C SER A 353 -1.66 -4.26 -10.85
N VAL A 354 -0.46 -4.22 -10.23
CA VAL A 354 -0.23 -4.58 -8.83
C VAL A 354 -1.12 -3.77 -7.89
N SER A 355 -1.18 -2.45 -8.08
CA SER A 355 -1.94 -1.54 -7.21
C SER A 355 -3.46 -1.76 -7.31
N GLY A 356 -3.96 -2.13 -8.49
CA GLY A 356 -5.38 -2.36 -8.74
C GLY A 356 -5.88 -3.74 -8.29
N MET A 357 -5.02 -4.76 -8.22
CA MET A 357 -5.46 -6.16 -8.08
C MET A 357 -6.30 -6.46 -6.83
N ARG A 358 -6.08 -5.75 -5.71
CA ARG A 358 -6.84 -5.97 -4.46
C ARG A 358 -8.31 -5.53 -4.53
N TYR A 359 -8.65 -4.61 -5.44
CA TYR A 359 -9.98 -3.98 -5.49
C TYR A 359 -10.72 -4.20 -6.82
N LEU A 360 -10.09 -4.87 -7.78
CA LEU A 360 -10.67 -5.15 -9.08
C LEU A 360 -11.53 -6.41 -9.04
N SER A 361 -12.69 -6.36 -9.68
CA SER A 361 -13.57 -7.52 -9.87
C SER A 361 -12.98 -8.57 -10.82
N LEU A 362 -12.09 -8.16 -11.73
CA LEU A 362 -11.48 -9.01 -12.76
C LEU A 362 -9.96 -8.80 -12.82
N PRO A 363 -9.20 -9.28 -11.81
CA PRO A 363 -7.75 -9.08 -11.74
C PRO A 363 -7.00 -9.73 -12.92
N ARG A 364 -7.47 -10.90 -13.39
CA ARG A 364 -6.92 -11.62 -14.55
C ARG A 364 -6.90 -10.75 -15.81
N VAL A 365 -8.04 -10.16 -16.16
CA VAL A 365 -8.20 -9.34 -17.37
C VAL A 365 -7.29 -8.11 -17.33
N ARG A 366 -7.09 -7.52 -16.13
CA ARG A 366 -6.18 -6.38 -15.97
C ARG A 366 -4.74 -6.76 -16.30
N LEU A 367 -4.28 -7.91 -15.81
CA LEU A 367 -2.92 -8.38 -16.04
C LEU A 367 -2.71 -8.83 -17.49
N GLU A 368 -3.68 -9.53 -18.09
CA GLU A 368 -3.68 -9.87 -19.52
C GLU A 368 -3.57 -8.61 -20.39
N SER A 369 -4.36 -7.58 -20.08
CA SER A 369 -4.32 -6.29 -20.77
C SER A 369 -2.95 -5.60 -20.64
N ALA A 370 -2.33 -5.65 -19.46
CA ALA A 370 -0.99 -5.11 -19.25
C ALA A 370 0.05 -5.87 -20.08
N PHE A 371 0.00 -7.21 -20.12
CA PHE A 371 0.92 -8.03 -20.90
C PHE A 371 0.79 -7.76 -22.40
N ILE A 372 -0.44 -7.67 -22.91
CA ILE A 372 -0.71 -7.34 -24.31
C ILE A 372 -0.16 -5.95 -24.65
N ARG A 373 -0.38 -4.96 -23.78
CA ARG A 373 0.13 -3.59 -23.96
C ARG A 373 1.67 -3.55 -24.01
N ILE A 374 2.34 -4.30 -23.14
CA ILE A 374 3.82 -4.36 -23.09
C ILE A 374 4.39 -5.09 -24.31
N ALA A 375 3.72 -6.16 -24.76
CA ALA A 375 4.10 -6.93 -25.94
C ALA A 375 3.80 -6.19 -27.26
N SER A 376 2.85 -5.25 -27.27
CA SER A 376 2.42 -4.54 -28.49
C SER A 376 2.65 -3.02 -28.42
N PRO A 377 3.90 -2.56 -28.33
CA PRO A 377 4.21 -1.13 -28.18
C PRO A 377 3.73 -0.29 -29.38
N ASP A 378 3.85 -0.80 -30.60
CA ASP A 378 3.57 -0.05 -31.84
C ASP A 378 2.10 0.34 -32.03
N LYS A 379 1.15 -0.35 -31.39
CA LYS A 379 -0.29 -0.03 -31.49
C LYS A 379 -0.78 0.91 -30.38
N ALA A 380 -0.09 0.95 -29.24
CA ALA A 380 -0.37 1.92 -28.18
C ALA A 380 0.28 3.28 -28.48
N ALA A 381 1.43 3.27 -29.16
CA ALA A 381 2.16 4.45 -29.66
C ALA A 381 1.39 5.24 -30.75
N GLU A 382 0.42 4.63 -31.44
CA GLU A 382 -0.46 5.36 -32.37
C GLU A 382 -1.45 6.29 -31.64
N ALA A 383 -1.65 6.12 -30.34
CA ALA A 383 -2.58 6.92 -29.54
C ALA A 383 -1.89 7.99 -28.66
N ASP A 384 -0.56 8.04 -28.57
CA ASP A 384 0.16 8.90 -27.61
C ASP A 384 1.36 9.62 -28.23
N ALA A 385 1.56 10.90 -27.89
CA ALA A 385 2.55 11.80 -28.51
C ALA A 385 4.01 11.32 -28.42
N ASN A 386 4.32 10.42 -27.48
CA ASN A 386 5.64 9.83 -27.31
C ASN A 386 5.99 8.79 -28.39
N GLY A 387 4.98 8.13 -28.99
CA GLY A 387 5.17 7.17 -30.08
C GLY A 387 5.68 7.81 -31.38
N LEU A 388 5.35 9.09 -31.58
CA LEU A 388 5.85 9.90 -32.69
C LEU A 388 7.34 10.25 -32.52
N MET A 389 7.82 10.50 -31.30
CA MET A 389 9.25 10.76 -31.04
C MET A 389 10.11 9.54 -31.31
N GLU A 390 9.68 8.34 -30.89
CA GLU A 390 10.43 7.10 -31.12
C GLU A 390 10.48 6.73 -32.62
N ARG A 391 9.43 7.02 -33.39
CA ARG A 391 9.46 6.93 -34.86
C ARG A 391 10.40 7.94 -35.50
N LEU A 392 10.48 9.15 -34.97
CA LEU A 392 11.42 10.18 -35.43
C LEU A 392 12.86 9.73 -35.20
N GLU A 393 13.20 9.25 -34.01
CA GLU A 393 14.53 8.70 -33.70
C GLU A 393 14.86 7.46 -34.56
N ALA A 394 13.90 6.57 -34.78
CA ALA A 394 14.06 5.39 -35.64
C ALA A 394 14.17 5.74 -37.13
N MET A 395 13.56 6.84 -37.58
CA MET A 395 13.70 7.36 -38.94
C MET A 395 15.00 8.13 -39.12
N GLU A 396 15.45 8.89 -38.12
CA GLU A 396 16.74 9.58 -38.14
C GLU A 396 17.91 8.59 -38.14
N THR A 397 17.82 7.50 -37.39
CA THR A 397 18.83 6.42 -37.45
C THR A 397 18.83 5.69 -38.80
N LYS A 398 17.66 5.51 -39.43
CA LYS A 398 17.57 4.93 -40.78
C LYS A 398 18.07 5.90 -41.86
N LEU A 399 17.80 7.20 -41.74
CA LEU A 399 18.30 8.22 -42.64
C LEU A 399 19.83 8.38 -42.51
N ALA A 400 20.37 8.36 -41.29
CA ALA A 400 21.81 8.35 -41.06
C ALA A 400 22.50 7.07 -41.59
N ALA A 401 21.79 5.95 -41.63
CA ALA A 401 22.26 4.71 -42.26
C ALA A 401 22.20 4.78 -43.81
N ILE A 402 21.22 5.49 -44.37
CA ILE A 402 21.05 5.69 -45.81
C ILE A 402 22.07 6.72 -46.35
N GLU A 403 22.39 7.77 -45.61
CA GLU A 403 23.43 8.75 -45.99
C GLU A 403 24.84 8.16 -46.05
N LYS A 404 25.08 7.04 -45.35
CA LYS A 404 26.35 6.30 -45.41
C LYS A 404 26.40 5.19 -46.47
N GLY A 405 25.31 4.93 -47.18
CA GLY A 405 25.19 3.87 -48.18
C GLY A 405 24.80 4.43 -49.55
N GLY A 406 25.76 5.02 -50.25
CA GLY A 406 25.54 5.52 -51.61
C GLY A 406 25.19 4.40 -52.59
N PHE A 407 24.06 4.51 -53.28
CA PHE A 407 23.76 3.71 -54.47
C PHE A 407 23.37 4.59 -55.65
N THR A 408 24.10 4.35 -56.74
CA THR A 408 23.90 4.87 -58.09
C THR A 408 22.63 4.33 -58.73
N ILE A 409 21.85 5.20 -59.35
CA ILE A 409 20.67 4.87 -60.15
C ILE A 409 21.12 4.32 -61.50
N ALA A 410 20.70 3.10 -61.84
CA ALA A 410 20.71 2.58 -63.20
C ALA A 410 19.27 2.37 -63.69
N GLN A 411 18.91 3.07 -64.77
CA GLN A 411 17.67 2.90 -65.53
C GLN A 411 17.74 1.63 -66.41
N PRO A 412 16.60 1.00 -66.76
CA PRO A 412 16.06 1.26 -68.11
C PRO A 412 14.52 1.24 -68.30
N ALA A 413 14.10 2.12 -69.21
CA ALA A 413 13.12 2.01 -70.32
C ALA A 413 11.63 1.66 -70.12
N ALA A 414 10.82 2.45 -70.84
CA ALA A 414 9.37 2.56 -70.88
C ALA A 414 8.66 1.58 -71.84
N GLN A 415 7.33 1.43 -71.67
CA GLN A 415 6.40 1.36 -72.79
C GLN A 415 4.97 1.82 -72.42
N VAL A 416 4.29 2.34 -73.44
CA VAL A 416 3.16 3.29 -73.48
C VAL A 416 1.86 2.57 -73.85
N SER A 417 0.71 3.01 -73.32
CA SER A 417 -0.54 3.18 -74.12
C SER A 417 -1.73 3.74 -73.32
N ALA A 418 -2.23 4.91 -73.75
CA ALA A 418 -3.63 5.34 -73.72
C ALA A 418 -4.09 5.45 -75.20
N PRO A 419 -5.40 5.35 -75.56
CA PRO A 419 -6.36 6.48 -75.43
C PRO A 419 -7.82 5.95 -75.24
N ALA A 420 -8.96 6.66 -75.27
CA ALA A 420 -9.41 8.04 -75.46
C ALA A 420 -10.85 8.13 -74.90
N ALA A 421 -11.28 9.36 -74.59
CA ALA A 421 -12.56 9.73 -74.01
C ALA A 421 -13.70 9.86 -75.03
N GLU A 422 -14.96 9.80 -74.56
CA GLU A 422 -16.07 10.52 -75.19
C GLU A 422 -17.02 11.08 -74.11
N GLN A 423 -17.30 12.37 -74.22
CA GLN A 423 -18.09 13.20 -73.31
C GLN A 423 -19.50 13.40 -73.88
N THR A 424 -20.51 13.57 -73.01
CA THR A 424 -21.55 14.58 -73.25
C THR A 424 -22.14 15.10 -71.94
N GLN A 425 -22.06 16.42 -71.75
CA GLN A 425 -22.67 17.25 -70.70
C GLN A 425 -24.13 17.56 -71.07
N THR A 426 -25.06 17.86 -70.16
CA THR A 426 -25.46 19.19 -69.60
C THR A 426 -26.69 18.95 -68.69
N ALA A 427 -27.14 19.74 -67.70
CA ALA A 427 -26.81 21.05 -67.15
C ALA A 427 -27.38 21.18 -65.70
N GLU A 428 -26.92 22.24 -65.02
CA GLU A 428 -26.96 22.66 -63.60
C GLU A 428 -28.32 23.28 -63.13
N PRO A 429 -28.55 23.69 -61.83
CA PRO A 429 -27.64 24.53 -61.03
C PRO A 429 -27.38 24.16 -59.56
N ARG A 430 -26.15 24.54 -59.18
CA ARG A 430 -25.54 24.69 -57.86
C ARG A 430 -26.16 25.86 -57.07
N GLN A 431 -26.26 25.72 -55.75
CA GLN A 431 -25.90 26.82 -54.86
C GLN A 431 -24.94 26.36 -53.76
N THR A 432 -23.81 27.02 -53.79
CA THR A 432 -22.66 27.07 -52.90
C THR A 432 -23.02 27.76 -51.59
N ILE A 433 -22.55 27.22 -50.45
CA ILE A 433 -21.92 28.06 -49.41
C ILE A 433 -20.68 27.32 -48.91
N ALA A 434 -19.54 27.93 -49.13
CA ALA A 434 -18.29 27.72 -48.43
C ALA A 434 -17.90 29.08 -47.79
N PRO A 435 -16.80 29.16 -47.02
CA PRO A 435 -16.78 29.64 -45.64
C PRO A 435 -16.23 31.06 -45.50
N GLN A 436 -16.43 31.68 -44.33
CA GLN A 436 -15.68 32.79 -43.71
C GLN A 436 -16.54 33.28 -42.52
N GLN A 437 -16.05 33.77 -41.40
CA GLN A 437 -14.74 34.26 -41.00
C GLN A 437 -14.71 34.34 -39.46
N ALA A 438 -13.52 34.49 -38.91
CA ALA A 438 -13.29 34.89 -37.54
C ALA A 438 -14.02 36.21 -37.21
N GLU A 439 -14.77 36.22 -36.12
CA GLU A 439 -15.11 37.45 -35.40
C GLU A 439 -15.14 37.18 -33.89
N THR A 440 -14.29 37.94 -33.22
CA THR A 440 -14.29 38.40 -31.83
C THR A 440 -15.42 37.93 -30.91
N ALA A 441 -14.99 37.33 -29.81
CA ALA A 441 -15.79 37.06 -28.62
C ALA A 441 -16.50 38.34 -28.10
N PRO A 442 -17.84 38.31 -27.87
CA PRO A 442 -18.52 39.32 -27.08
C PRO A 442 -18.28 39.09 -25.60
N ALA A 443 -18.14 40.21 -24.88
CA ALA A 443 -17.92 40.29 -23.45
C ALA A 443 -19.06 39.68 -22.62
N LYS A 444 -18.66 39.08 -21.50
CA LYS A 444 -19.50 38.55 -20.42
C LYS A 444 -20.49 39.61 -19.88
N PRO A 445 -21.74 39.23 -19.56
CA PRO A 445 -22.43 39.70 -18.38
C PRO A 445 -22.16 38.73 -17.23
N GLN A 446 -21.36 39.16 -16.26
CA GLN A 446 -21.44 38.70 -14.86
C GLN A 446 -21.33 39.96 -14.01
N PRO A 447 -22.23 40.14 -13.03
CA PRO A 447 -21.86 39.68 -11.70
C PRO A 447 -23.00 39.20 -10.76
N GLU A 448 -24.23 38.89 -11.21
CA GLU A 448 -25.32 38.50 -10.27
C GLU A 448 -25.42 36.97 -10.00
N ALA A 449 -25.31 36.11 -11.04
CA ALA A 449 -25.52 34.66 -10.88
C ALA A 449 -24.45 33.93 -10.05
N LYS A 450 -23.22 34.45 -10.00
CA LYS A 450 -22.13 33.84 -9.21
C LYS A 450 -22.25 34.13 -7.71
N LEU A 451 -22.84 35.25 -7.30
CA LEU A 451 -23.07 35.59 -5.89
C LEU A 451 -24.18 34.70 -5.27
N GLN A 452 -25.21 34.35 -6.04
CA GLN A 452 -26.30 33.49 -5.56
C GLN A 452 -25.87 32.03 -5.39
N GLN A 453 -25.03 31.50 -6.30
CA GLN A 453 -24.47 30.14 -6.16
C GLN A 453 -23.52 29.97 -4.98
N SER A 454 -22.72 31.00 -4.63
CA SER A 454 -21.85 30.94 -3.44
C SER A 454 -22.67 30.92 -2.14
N ASN A 455 -23.77 31.68 -2.09
CA ASN A 455 -24.66 31.69 -0.92
C ASN A 455 -25.45 30.38 -0.78
N ALA A 456 -25.93 29.80 -1.89
CA ALA A 456 -26.63 28.52 -1.90
C ALA A 456 -25.77 27.37 -1.35
N LYS A 457 -24.49 27.34 -1.72
CA LYS A 457 -23.55 26.32 -1.27
C LYS A 457 -23.19 26.47 0.22
N ALA A 458 -23.05 27.70 0.70
CA ALA A 458 -22.80 27.99 2.11
C ALA A 458 -23.99 27.60 3.00
N LEU A 459 -25.22 27.89 2.58
CA LEU A 459 -26.44 27.49 3.28
C LEU A 459 -26.59 25.97 3.33
N TRP A 460 -26.31 25.28 2.21
CA TRP A 460 -26.30 23.82 2.18
C TRP A 460 -25.24 23.23 3.11
N GLU A 461 -24.06 23.85 3.22
CA GLU A 461 -23.03 23.35 4.12
C GLU A 461 -23.45 23.42 5.59
N THR A 462 -24.18 24.47 6.00
CA THR A 462 -24.78 24.58 7.33
C THR A 462 -25.80 23.49 7.59
N VAL A 463 -26.71 23.26 6.63
CA VAL A 463 -27.70 22.17 6.70
C VAL A 463 -27.02 20.79 6.76
N ARG A 464 -25.97 20.58 5.96
CA ARG A 464 -25.19 19.34 5.94
C ARG A 464 -24.49 19.07 7.27
N ARG A 465 -23.97 20.11 7.95
CA ARG A 465 -23.37 19.98 9.29
C ARG A 465 -24.41 19.58 10.34
N ALA A 466 -25.63 20.11 10.27
CA ALA A 466 -26.72 19.67 11.15
C ALA A 466 -27.12 18.21 10.88
N ILE A 467 -27.16 17.80 9.60
CA ILE A 467 -27.40 16.41 9.20
C ILE A 467 -26.26 15.48 9.65
N GLN A 468 -25.01 15.95 9.62
CA GLN A 468 -23.83 15.18 10.04
C GLN A 468 -23.90 14.75 11.51
N ILE A 469 -24.52 15.56 12.38
CA ILE A 469 -24.69 15.24 13.81
C ILE A 469 -25.62 14.04 14.00
N LYS A 470 -26.67 13.91 13.17
CA LYS A 470 -27.66 12.83 13.27
C LYS A 470 -27.34 11.62 12.41
N ASN A 471 -26.78 11.81 11.21
CA ASN A 471 -26.44 10.74 10.28
C ASN A 471 -25.16 11.08 9.48
N PRO A 472 -23.98 10.64 9.96
CA PRO A 472 -22.71 10.91 9.30
C PRO A 472 -22.62 10.36 7.87
N THR A 473 -23.21 9.18 7.62
CA THR A 473 -23.18 8.52 6.31
C THR A 473 -23.97 9.30 5.27
N LEU A 474 -25.14 9.82 5.63
CA LEU A 474 -25.96 10.62 4.73
C LEU A 474 -25.31 11.98 4.42
N ALA A 475 -24.63 12.60 5.40
CA ALA A 475 -23.89 13.85 5.21
C ALA A 475 -22.70 13.74 4.24
N VAL A 476 -22.10 12.55 4.10
CA VAL A 476 -21.05 12.27 3.10
C VAL A 476 -21.65 12.11 1.71
N LEU A 477 -22.79 11.42 1.59
CA LEU A 477 -23.52 11.28 0.33
C LEU A 477 -24.02 12.64 -0.21
N GLY A 478 -24.30 13.59 0.69
CA GLY A 478 -24.66 14.96 0.35
C GLY A 478 -23.51 15.89 -0.06
N MET A 479 -22.27 15.39 -0.18
CA MET A 479 -21.13 16.19 -0.68
C MET A 479 -21.13 16.38 -2.19
N LYS A 480 -21.76 15.46 -2.94
CA LYS A 480 -21.93 15.55 -4.40
C LYS A 480 -23.37 15.93 -4.71
N CYS A 481 -23.65 17.23 -4.72
CA CYS A 481 -24.95 17.78 -5.07
C CYS A 481 -24.80 19.15 -5.75
N GLU A 482 -25.82 19.54 -6.49
CA GLU A 482 -25.97 20.87 -7.06
C GLU A 482 -26.99 21.66 -6.24
N CYS A 483 -26.62 22.86 -5.78
CA CYS A 483 -27.48 23.70 -4.95
C CYS A 483 -27.84 24.98 -5.69
N GLN A 484 -29.12 25.32 -5.71
CA GLN A 484 -29.64 26.52 -6.35
C GLN A 484 -30.70 27.16 -5.45
N ILE A 485 -30.71 28.49 -5.34
CA ILE A 485 -31.79 29.22 -4.66
C ILE A 485 -32.76 29.70 -5.74
N GLU A 486 -34.03 29.38 -5.58
CA GLU A 486 -35.12 29.89 -6.41
C GLU A 486 -36.18 30.50 -5.48
N GLY A 487 -36.28 31.84 -5.45
CA GLY A 487 -37.16 32.55 -4.52
C GLY A 487 -36.83 32.24 -3.05
N ASP A 488 -37.85 31.89 -2.27
CA ASP A 488 -37.72 31.51 -0.84
C ASP A 488 -37.44 30.01 -0.65
N ALA A 489 -36.86 29.34 -1.64
CA ALA A 489 -36.56 27.91 -1.57
C ALA A 489 -35.12 27.57 -1.99
N LEU A 490 -34.44 26.77 -1.17
CA LEU A 490 -33.17 26.14 -1.49
C LEU A 490 -33.43 24.78 -2.13
N PHE A 491 -33.05 24.64 -3.40
CA PHE A 491 -33.10 23.39 -4.14
C PHE A 491 -31.76 22.68 -4.11
N VAL A 492 -31.77 21.41 -3.71
CA VAL A 492 -30.58 20.55 -3.68
C VAL A 492 -30.83 19.33 -4.56
N ARG A 493 -30.07 19.24 -5.66
CA ARG A 493 -30.16 18.14 -6.62
C ARG A 493 -29.03 17.14 -6.42
N PHE A 494 -29.39 15.85 -6.35
CA PHE A 494 -28.44 14.74 -6.20
C PHE A 494 -28.29 13.97 -7.53
N PRO A 495 -27.09 13.39 -7.77
CA PRO A 495 -26.82 12.63 -9.00
C PRO A 495 -27.54 11.27 -9.07
N LYS A 496 -28.10 10.76 -7.97
CA LYS A 496 -28.87 9.52 -7.95
C LYS A 496 -30.18 9.71 -7.18
N ARG A 497 -31.27 9.18 -7.72
CA ARG A 497 -32.61 9.21 -7.09
C ARG A 497 -32.65 8.55 -5.72
N THR A 498 -31.94 7.44 -5.55
CA THR A 498 -31.81 6.75 -4.25
C THR A 498 -31.22 7.62 -3.14
N ILE A 499 -30.35 8.57 -3.48
CA ILE A 499 -29.79 9.52 -2.53
C ILE A 499 -30.84 10.59 -2.20
N ALA A 500 -31.52 11.14 -3.21
CA ALA A 500 -32.61 12.10 -3.01
C ALA A 500 -33.73 11.52 -2.12
N ASP A 501 -34.14 10.27 -2.34
CA ASP A 501 -35.16 9.59 -1.55
C ASP A 501 -34.77 9.45 -0.08
N ALA A 502 -33.48 9.26 0.22
CA ALA A 502 -32.97 9.20 1.58
C ALA A 502 -33.05 10.56 2.30
N PHE A 503 -32.89 11.68 1.58
CA PHE A 503 -33.06 13.03 2.12
C PHE A 503 -34.54 13.47 2.20
N MET A 504 -35.43 12.88 1.40
CA MET A 504 -36.87 13.14 1.43
C MET A 504 -37.61 12.42 2.57
N LYS A 505 -36.93 11.61 3.38
CA LYS A 505 -37.54 10.99 4.57
C LYS A 505 -38.00 12.07 5.57
N PRO A 506 -39.19 11.93 6.20
CA PRO A 506 -39.78 12.99 7.04
C PRO A 506 -38.87 13.49 8.17
N GLU A 507 -38.13 12.57 8.80
CA GLU A 507 -37.18 12.91 9.88
C GLU A 507 -36.02 13.77 9.40
N MET A 508 -35.49 13.46 8.21
CA MET A 508 -34.34 14.18 7.64
C MET A 508 -34.76 15.51 7.04
N LEU A 509 -35.94 15.56 6.43
CA LEU A 509 -36.52 16.78 5.89
C LEU A 509 -36.79 17.80 7.01
N LYS A 510 -37.29 17.34 8.17
CA LYS A 510 -37.48 18.20 9.36
C LYS A 510 -36.15 18.75 9.87
N VAL A 511 -35.12 17.91 10.01
CA VAL A 511 -33.78 18.34 10.45
C VAL A 511 -33.16 19.34 9.47
N ALA A 512 -33.34 19.11 8.17
CA ALA A 512 -32.84 20.01 7.15
C ALA A 512 -33.57 21.35 7.15
N GLN A 513 -34.89 21.34 7.33
CA GLN A 513 -35.73 22.53 7.41
C GLN A 513 -35.47 23.35 8.69
N ASP A 514 -35.26 22.68 9.84
CA ASP A 514 -34.90 23.32 11.11
C ASP A 514 -33.51 23.96 11.05
N ALA A 515 -32.55 23.29 10.40
CA ALA A 515 -31.21 23.83 10.20
C ALA A 515 -31.19 25.00 9.20
N LEU A 516 -32.05 24.94 8.16
CA LEU A 516 -32.16 26.02 7.19
C LEU A 516 -32.85 27.24 7.81
N SER A 517 -33.92 27.05 8.58
CA SER A 517 -34.62 28.16 9.25
C SER A 517 -33.74 28.86 10.29
N ALA A 518 -32.88 28.11 11.01
CA ALA A 518 -31.89 28.67 11.92
C ALA A 518 -30.80 29.51 11.19
N ALA A 519 -30.51 29.20 9.93
CA ALA A 519 -29.50 29.90 9.13
C ALA A 519 -30.08 31.05 8.28
N ALA A 520 -31.33 30.94 7.86
CA ALA A 520 -32.04 31.92 7.05
C ALA A 520 -33.55 31.84 7.31
N ASN A 521 -34.09 32.85 8.00
CA ASN A 521 -35.51 32.94 8.34
C ASN A 521 -36.38 32.98 7.07
N GLY A 522 -37.38 32.11 6.99
CA GLY A 522 -38.41 32.13 5.94
C GLY A 522 -38.12 31.26 4.70
N MET A 523 -36.98 30.58 4.61
CA MET A 523 -36.67 29.72 3.46
C MET A 523 -37.10 28.25 3.65
N SER A 524 -37.57 27.63 2.57
CA SER A 524 -37.90 26.19 2.49
C SER A 524 -36.82 25.38 1.77
N ILE A 525 -36.65 24.10 2.12
CA ILE A 525 -35.70 23.21 1.41
C ILE A 525 -36.44 22.18 0.55
N ARG A 526 -35.97 21.97 -0.68
CA ARG A 526 -36.48 20.94 -1.60
C ARG A 526 -35.35 20.10 -2.15
N PHE A 527 -35.55 18.78 -2.17
CA PHE A 527 -34.61 17.81 -2.71
C PHE A 527 -35.08 17.27 -4.05
N GLY A 528 -34.16 17.06 -4.99
CA GLY A 528 -34.46 16.49 -6.30
C GLY A 528 -33.33 15.61 -6.83
N ALA A 529 -33.60 14.85 -7.88
CA ALA A 529 -32.58 14.10 -8.62
C ALA A 529 -32.29 14.78 -9.96
N ALA A 530 -31.04 14.74 -10.42
CA ALA A 530 -30.62 15.27 -11.71
C ALA A 530 -30.97 14.31 -12.87
N GLU A 531 -32.26 14.01 -13.06
CA GLU A 531 -32.78 13.35 -14.27
C GLU A 531 -34.17 13.92 -14.60
N MET A 532 -34.24 14.78 -15.62
CA MET A 532 -35.20 14.72 -16.74
C MET A 532 -35.08 15.97 -17.63
N LYS A 533 -34.76 15.75 -18.91
CA LYS A 533 -35.19 16.64 -20.00
C LYS A 533 -36.73 16.63 -20.00
N ASN A 534 -37.33 17.81 -20.18
CA ASN A 534 -38.78 18.05 -20.24
C ASN A 534 -39.55 16.97 -21.04
N GLU A 535 -40.36 16.17 -20.36
CA GLU A 535 -41.60 15.63 -20.91
C GLU A 535 -42.72 15.98 -19.92
N SER A 536 -43.81 16.53 -20.44
CA SER A 536 -44.91 17.01 -19.59
C SER A 536 -45.62 15.82 -18.93
N VAL A 537 -45.96 15.97 -17.66
CA VAL A 537 -46.66 14.95 -16.84
C VAL A 537 -47.97 14.49 -17.52
N ALA A 538 -48.58 15.35 -18.33
CA ALA A 538 -49.79 15.07 -19.11
C ALA A 538 -49.58 14.05 -20.25
N GLU A 539 -48.41 14.04 -20.90
CA GLU A 539 -48.09 13.07 -21.97
C GLU A 539 -47.74 11.69 -21.40
N THR A 540 -47.11 11.68 -20.21
CA THR A 540 -46.78 10.44 -19.50
C THR A 540 -48.05 9.74 -19.00
N ALA A 541 -49.03 10.50 -18.50
CA ALA A 541 -50.32 9.97 -18.06
C ALA A 541 -51.17 9.43 -19.22
N LYS A 542 -51.18 10.12 -20.38
CA LYS A 542 -51.90 9.65 -21.59
C LYS A 542 -51.28 8.39 -22.21
N LYS A 543 -49.95 8.25 -22.18
CA LYS A 543 -49.24 7.04 -22.66
C LYS A 543 -49.47 5.83 -21.76
N ALA A 544 -49.66 6.03 -20.45
CA ALA A 544 -49.77 4.94 -19.50
C ALA A 544 -51.20 4.39 -19.33
N PHE A 545 -52.25 5.21 -19.48
CA PHE A 545 -53.61 4.81 -19.07
C PHE A 545 -54.72 4.92 -20.13
N GLY A 546 -54.43 5.39 -21.36
CA GLY A 546 -55.46 5.51 -22.40
C GLY A 546 -56.63 6.43 -22.01
N SER A 547 -57.69 6.48 -22.83
CA SER A 547 -58.78 7.48 -22.79
C SER A 547 -59.77 7.37 -21.61
N MET A 548 -59.30 7.13 -20.39
CA MET A 548 -60.17 6.91 -19.21
C MET A 548 -59.95 7.88 -18.05
N ILE A 549 -59.23 8.99 -18.22
CA ILE A 549 -59.02 9.95 -17.13
C ILE A 549 -59.26 11.38 -17.62
N GLU A 550 -60.32 12.01 -17.09
CA GLU A 550 -60.53 13.46 -17.11
C GLU A 550 -59.82 14.07 -15.89
N ILE A 551 -59.00 15.09 -16.14
CA ILE A 551 -58.33 15.87 -15.10
C ILE A 551 -59.14 17.16 -14.95
N VAL A 552 -59.75 17.37 -13.78
CA VAL A 552 -60.32 18.66 -13.39
C VAL A 552 -59.27 19.38 -12.54
N GLU A 553 -59.04 20.66 -12.86
CA GLU A 553 -57.94 21.52 -12.37
C GLU A 553 -57.77 21.59 -10.85
#